data_AF-A0A496XDQ1-F1
#
_entry.id   AF-A0A496XDQ1-F1
#
_cell.length_a   1.000
_cell.length_b   1.000
_cell.length_c   1.000
_cell.angle_alpha   90.00
_cell.angle_beta   90.00
_cell.angle_gamma   90.00
#
_symmetry.space_group_name_H-M   'P 1'
#
loop_
_entity.id
_entity.type
_entity.pdbx_description
1 polymer ?
#
loop_
_entity_poly.entity_id
_entity_poly.type
_entity_poly.pdbx_seq_one_letter_code
_entity_poly.pdbx_strand_id
1 'polypeptide(L)'
;GTLDSDDVRQLSDAHKASLEKFLPTLNLTRNTEQSMAINRIKGGAIIIAGSGMCTGGRIRHHFKQRIWDERNTVIFTGFQARGTLGRTLVDGAKTVKIFGEEYVVKATIETLGGLSAHAGQSELIEWISAFDPPPRTLLVHGEPRAQDALADRLWQDTHLKVEIPARGQSIVI
;
A
#
# COMPACT_ATOMS: atom_id res chain seq x y z
N GLY A 1 2.08 21.53 21.62
CA GLY A 1 3.44 21.38 21.10
C GLY A 1 3.37 20.76 19.74
N THR A 2 3.30 21.59 18.70
CA THR A 2 3.35 21.15 17.30
C THR A 2 4.81 21.00 16.93
N LEU A 3 5.21 19.79 16.52
CA LEU A 3 6.52 19.53 15.93
C LEU A 3 6.74 20.54 14.79
N ASP A 4 7.77 21.38 14.89
CA ASP A 4 8.12 22.30 13.82
C ASP A 4 8.75 21.51 12.67
N SER A 5 8.67 22.08 11.47
CA SER A 5 9.32 21.60 10.25
C SER A 5 10.81 21.29 10.42
N ASP A 6 11.50 22.03 11.28
CA ASP A 6 12.90 21.79 11.62
C ASP A 6 13.10 20.57 12.53
N ASP A 7 12.18 20.31 13.46
CA ASP A 7 12.20 19.10 14.31
C ASP A 7 11.97 17.84 13.46
N VAL A 8 11.04 17.90 12.52
CA VAL A 8 10.78 16.81 11.55
C VAL A 8 12.02 16.56 10.68
N ARG A 9 12.72 17.62 10.29
CA ARG A 9 13.92 17.54 9.46
C ARG A 9 15.10 16.93 10.21
N GLN A 10 15.32 17.32 11.47
CA GLN A 10 16.36 16.72 12.32
C GLN A 10 16.07 15.25 12.62
N LEU A 11 14.82 14.89 12.93
CA LEU A 11 14.39 13.49 13.10
C LEU A 11 14.63 12.66 11.83
N SER A 12 14.36 13.25 10.65
CA SER A 12 14.62 12.63 9.36
C SER A 12 16.11 12.43 9.08
N ASP A 13 16.95 13.42 9.39
CA ASP A 13 18.38 13.34 9.09
C ASP A 13 19.12 12.40 10.05
N ALA A 14 18.71 12.32 11.33
CA ALA A 14 19.20 11.32 12.28
C ALA A 14 18.81 9.89 11.86
N HIS A 15 17.54 9.68 11.47
CA HIS A 15 17.09 8.40 10.91
C HIS A 15 17.84 8.04 9.63
N LYS A 16 18.11 9.03 8.76
CA LYS A 16 18.86 8.84 7.52
C LYS A 16 20.28 8.34 7.78
N ALA A 17 21.01 8.96 8.70
CA ALA A 17 22.37 8.53 9.04
C ALA A 17 22.39 7.07 9.55
N SER A 18 21.36 6.68 10.30
CA SER A 18 21.17 5.30 10.74
C SER A 18 20.88 4.34 9.58
N LEU A 19 19.99 4.73 8.66
CA LEU A 19 19.62 3.92 7.49
C LEU A 19 20.77 3.76 6.50
N GLU A 20 21.54 4.81 6.21
CA GLU A 20 22.69 4.72 5.32
C GLU A 20 23.80 3.83 5.91
N LYS A 21 23.95 3.84 7.24
CA LYS A 21 24.86 2.92 7.94
C LYS A 21 24.40 1.46 7.86
N PHE A 22 23.09 1.22 7.97
CA PHE A 22 22.51 -0.12 7.92
C PHE A 22 22.40 -0.67 6.49
N LEU A 23 22.15 0.20 5.51
CA LEU A 23 22.01 -0.10 4.09
C LEU A 23 23.01 0.75 3.29
N PRO A 24 24.29 0.36 3.22
CA PRO A 24 25.32 1.16 2.56
C PRO A 24 25.09 1.37 1.04
N THR A 25 24.20 0.59 0.43
CA THR A 25 23.78 0.74 -0.98
C THR A 25 22.54 1.60 -1.17
N LEU A 26 21.95 2.12 -0.08
CA LEU A 26 20.76 2.97 -0.12
C LEU A 26 21.10 4.35 -0.70
N ASN A 27 20.41 4.72 -1.77
CA ASN A 27 20.52 6.04 -2.38
C ASN A 27 19.20 6.79 -2.26
N LEU A 28 19.12 7.72 -1.30
CA LEU A 28 17.91 8.51 -1.09
C LEU A 28 17.77 9.61 -2.15
N THR A 29 16.64 9.58 -2.84
CA THR A 29 16.33 10.49 -3.95
C THR A 29 15.32 11.54 -3.51
N ARG A 30 15.80 12.76 -3.19
CA ARG A 30 14.97 13.82 -2.61
C ARG A 30 14.40 14.77 -3.66
N ASN A 31 15.13 15.03 -4.75
CA ASN A 31 14.69 15.96 -5.79
C ASN A 31 14.26 15.26 -7.09
N THR A 32 13.63 16.03 -7.97
CA THR A 32 13.08 15.54 -9.24
C THR A 32 14.17 15.11 -10.22
N GLU A 33 15.26 15.86 -10.31
CA GLU A 33 16.37 15.56 -11.22
C GLU A 33 17.02 14.21 -10.92
N GLN A 34 17.27 13.92 -9.63
CA GLN A 34 17.77 12.63 -9.17
C GLN A 34 16.79 11.50 -9.52
N SER A 35 15.47 11.71 -9.36
CA SER A 35 14.46 10.71 -9.74
C SER A 35 14.42 10.46 -11.25
N MET A 36 14.62 11.51 -12.05
CA MET A 36 14.74 11.38 -13.51
C MET A 36 16.02 10.65 -13.90
N ALA A 37 17.13 10.88 -13.20
CA ALA A 37 18.39 10.18 -13.44
C ALA A 37 18.27 8.67 -13.21
N ILE A 38 17.46 8.22 -12.23
CA ILE A 38 17.15 6.80 -12.03
C ILE A 38 16.57 6.17 -13.30
N ASN A 39 15.80 6.90 -14.10
CA ASN A 39 15.23 6.37 -15.35
C ASN A 39 16.28 6.02 -16.42
N ARG A 40 17.52 6.49 -16.25
CA ARG A 40 18.65 6.18 -17.15
C ARG A 40 19.40 4.91 -16.74
N ILE A 41 19.14 4.36 -15.56
CA ILE A 41 19.76 3.14 -15.08
C ILE A 41 19.26 1.96 -15.93
N LYS A 42 20.18 1.29 -16.63
CA LYS A 42 19.92 0.10 -17.47
C LYS A 42 20.39 -1.22 -16.86
N GLY A 43 21.09 -1.18 -15.72
CA GLY A 43 21.53 -2.35 -14.96
C GLY A 43 20.55 -2.74 -13.85
N GLY A 44 20.81 -3.86 -13.17
CA GLY A 44 19.99 -4.34 -12.06
C GLY A 44 19.97 -3.36 -10.89
N ALA A 45 18.80 -2.75 -10.64
CA ALA A 45 18.57 -1.83 -9.54
C ALA A 45 17.21 -2.08 -8.90
N ILE A 46 17.13 -1.89 -7.58
CA ILE A 46 15.87 -1.90 -6.83
C ILE A 46 15.43 -0.45 -6.65
N ILE A 47 14.24 -0.12 -7.14
CA ILE A 47 13.67 1.22 -7.04
C ILE A 47 12.44 1.15 -6.13
N ILE A 48 12.48 1.87 -5.03
CA ILE A 48 11.36 2.03 -4.10
C ILE A 48 10.78 3.43 -4.31
N ALA A 49 9.55 3.52 -4.82
CA ALA A 49 8.91 4.80 -5.11
C ALA A 49 7.41 4.76 -4.79
N GLY A 50 6.90 5.86 -4.23
CA GLY A 50 5.47 6.05 -3.97
C GLY A 50 4.73 6.80 -5.09
N SER A 51 3.40 6.89 -5.02
CA SER A 51 2.54 6.43 -3.92
C SER A 51 2.29 4.90 -3.92
N GLY A 52 2.06 4.31 -2.74
CA GLY A 52 1.93 2.85 -2.58
C GLY A 52 0.79 2.18 -3.37
N MET A 53 -0.23 2.96 -3.78
CA MET A 53 -1.31 2.50 -4.67
C MET A 53 -1.19 3.02 -6.12
N CYS A 54 -0.06 3.65 -6.44
CA CYS A 54 0.25 4.19 -7.77
C CYS A 54 -0.74 5.25 -8.30
N THR A 55 -1.46 5.92 -7.41
CA THR A 55 -2.41 6.99 -7.75
C THR A 55 -1.71 8.30 -8.13
N GLY A 56 -0.45 8.48 -7.71
CA GLY A 56 0.33 9.68 -7.95
C GLY A 56 1.81 9.48 -7.64
N GLY A 57 2.56 10.58 -7.62
CA GLY A 57 3.98 10.56 -7.29
C GLY A 57 4.89 10.02 -8.39
N ARG A 58 6.15 9.79 -8.01
CA ARG A 58 7.24 9.44 -8.94
C ARG A 58 7.10 8.05 -9.53
N ILE A 59 6.37 7.14 -8.88
CA ILE A 59 6.14 5.78 -9.39
C ILE A 59 5.53 5.76 -10.80
N ARG A 60 4.62 6.70 -11.10
CA ARG A 60 3.99 6.80 -12.42
C ARG A 60 5.02 7.15 -13.52
N HIS A 61 6.03 7.94 -13.19
CA HIS A 61 7.14 8.22 -14.11
C HIS A 61 8.04 7.00 -14.31
N HIS A 62 8.29 6.22 -13.26
CA HIS A 62 9.04 4.97 -13.39
C HIS A 62 8.29 3.95 -14.24
N PHE A 63 6.96 3.83 -14.09
CA PHE A 63 6.14 2.96 -14.92
C PHE A 63 6.18 3.35 -16.40
N LYS A 64 6.03 4.64 -16.73
CA LYS A 64 6.16 5.14 -18.12
C LYS A 64 7.46 4.65 -18.80
N GLN A 65 8.54 4.50 -18.04
CA GLN A 65 9.84 4.11 -18.56
C GLN A 65 10.11 2.61 -18.55
N ARG A 66 9.32 1.80 -17.82
CA ARG A 66 9.71 0.40 -17.49
C ARG A 66 8.61 -0.64 -17.66
N ILE A 67 7.34 -0.25 -17.56
CA ILE A 67 6.24 -1.22 -17.45
C ILE A 67 6.04 -2.06 -18.72
N TRP A 68 6.51 -1.55 -19.86
CA TRP A 68 6.44 -2.18 -21.18
C TRP A 68 7.62 -3.10 -21.49
N ASP A 69 8.60 -3.21 -20.59
CA ASP A 69 9.79 -4.05 -20.76
C ASP A 69 9.69 -5.26 -19.82
N GLU A 70 9.72 -6.45 -20.42
CA GLU A 70 9.56 -7.76 -19.76
C GLU A 70 10.68 -8.13 -18.80
N ARG A 71 11.82 -7.44 -18.88
CA ARG A 71 12.96 -7.65 -17.97
C ARG A 71 12.73 -7.07 -16.58
N ASN A 72 11.66 -6.29 -16.40
CA ASN A 72 11.33 -5.64 -15.14
C ASN A 72 10.27 -6.41 -14.37
N THR A 73 10.36 -6.35 -13.04
CA THR A 73 9.32 -6.84 -12.13
C THR A 73 8.82 -5.68 -11.27
N VAL A 74 7.49 -5.55 -11.15
CA VAL A 74 6.83 -4.64 -10.23
C VAL A 74 6.31 -5.46 -9.06
N ILE A 75 6.77 -5.14 -7.84
CA ILE A 75 6.37 -5.84 -6.62
C ILE A 75 5.51 -4.90 -5.77
N PHE A 76 4.27 -5.30 -5.52
CA PHE A 76 3.38 -4.62 -4.58
C PHE A 76 3.50 -5.26 -3.19
N THR A 77 3.77 -4.46 -2.16
CA THR A 77 3.95 -4.94 -0.78
C THR A 77 2.73 -4.69 0.12
N GLY A 78 1.66 -4.11 -0.42
CA GLY A 78 0.48 -3.73 0.34
C GLY A 78 -0.79 -3.71 -0.50
N PHE A 79 -1.93 -3.56 0.18
CA PHE A 79 -3.25 -3.60 -0.42
C PHE A 79 -3.42 -2.56 -1.55
N GLN A 80 -4.07 -2.98 -2.64
CA GLN A 80 -4.38 -2.15 -3.79
C GLN A 80 -5.90 -1.98 -3.89
N ALA A 81 -6.39 -0.78 -3.59
CA ALA A 81 -7.82 -0.48 -3.60
C ALA A 81 -8.40 -0.45 -5.03
N ARG A 82 -9.65 -0.88 -5.20
CA ARG A 82 -10.39 -0.73 -6.47
C ARG A 82 -10.35 0.70 -6.99
N GLY A 83 -10.19 0.82 -8.31
CA GLY A 83 -10.11 2.12 -9.00
C GLY A 83 -8.71 2.75 -8.99
N THR A 84 -7.72 2.14 -8.32
CA THR A 84 -6.33 2.58 -8.38
C THR A 84 -5.57 1.93 -9.54
N LEU A 85 -4.53 2.61 -10.04
CA LEU A 85 -3.65 2.03 -11.06
C LEU A 85 -2.98 0.75 -10.56
N GLY A 86 -2.55 0.74 -9.29
CA GLY A 86 -1.93 -0.45 -8.71
C GLY A 86 -2.88 -1.64 -8.70
N ARG A 87 -4.18 -1.42 -8.42
CA ARG A 87 -5.18 -2.50 -8.50
C ARG A 87 -5.38 -3.00 -9.92
N THR A 88 -5.46 -2.09 -10.89
CA THR A 88 -5.53 -2.47 -12.32
C THR A 88 -4.36 -3.36 -12.74
N LEU A 89 -3.16 -3.07 -12.25
CA LEU A 89 -1.97 -3.88 -12.53
C LEU A 89 -2.02 -5.25 -11.87
N VAL A 90 -2.40 -5.30 -10.58
CA VAL A 90 -2.55 -6.56 -9.83
C VAL A 90 -3.63 -7.46 -10.45
N ASP A 91 -4.71 -6.88 -10.96
CA ASP A 91 -5.77 -7.63 -11.65
C ASP A 91 -5.34 -8.14 -13.05
N GLY A 92 -4.10 -7.86 -13.49
CA GLY A 92 -3.50 -8.47 -14.68
C GLY A 92 -3.74 -7.72 -15.99
N ALA A 93 -4.04 -6.42 -15.93
CA ALA A 93 -4.26 -5.60 -17.12
C ALA A 93 -3.07 -5.67 -18.10
N LYS A 94 -3.37 -5.91 -19.38
CA LYS A 94 -2.36 -5.97 -20.46
C LYS A 94 -1.99 -4.59 -21.00
N THR A 95 -2.83 -3.60 -20.77
CA THR A 95 -2.57 -2.19 -21.09
C THR A 95 -3.04 -1.31 -19.94
N VAL A 96 -2.35 -0.19 -19.73
CA VAL A 96 -2.71 0.82 -18.72
C VAL A 96 -2.50 2.23 -19.25
N LYS A 97 -3.29 3.18 -18.76
CA LYS A 97 -3.16 4.60 -19.11
C LYS A 97 -2.35 5.35 -18.06
N ILE A 98 -1.25 5.97 -18.49
CA ILE A 98 -0.34 6.73 -17.63
C ILE A 98 -0.11 8.10 -18.28
N PHE A 99 -0.41 9.19 -17.56
CA PHE A 99 -0.33 10.56 -18.06
C PHE A 99 -1.05 10.81 -19.40
N GLY A 100 -2.18 10.14 -19.63
CA GLY A 100 -2.96 10.31 -20.85
C GLY A 100 -2.56 9.38 -21.99
N GLU A 101 -1.42 8.70 -21.89
CA GLU A 101 -0.90 7.79 -22.91
C GLU A 101 -1.12 6.33 -22.49
N GLU A 102 -1.29 5.44 -23.47
CA GLU A 102 -1.47 4.01 -23.25
C GLU A 102 -0.13 3.27 -23.30
N TYR A 103 0.08 2.36 -22.35
CA TYR A 103 1.28 1.54 -22.23
C TYR A 103 0.90 0.08 -22.17
N VAL A 104 1.58 -0.76 -22.94
CA VAL A 104 1.51 -2.21 -22.80
C VAL A 104 2.22 -2.62 -21.51
N VAL A 105 1.61 -3.53 -20.76
CA VAL A 105 2.19 -4.12 -19.56
C VAL A 105 2.87 -5.42 -19.95
N LYS A 106 4.21 -5.41 -19.97
CA LYS A 106 5.04 -6.60 -20.16
C LYS A 106 5.85 -6.97 -18.92
N ALA A 107 6.09 -6.00 -18.03
CA ALA A 107 6.73 -6.26 -16.76
C ALA A 107 5.93 -7.29 -15.95
N THR A 108 6.64 -8.18 -15.25
CA THR A 108 6.02 -9.14 -14.34
C THR A 108 5.42 -8.39 -13.15
N ILE A 109 4.18 -8.69 -12.79
CA ILE A 109 3.49 -8.08 -11.65
C ILE A 109 3.36 -9.10 -10.53
N GLU A 110 3.94 -8.79 -9.38
CA GLU A 110 3.95 -9.65 -8.19
C GLU A 110 3.37 -8.92 -6.98
N THR A 111 2.76 -9.67 -6.06
CA THR A 111 2.26 -9.14 -4.78
C THR A 111 2.82 -9.93 -3.62
N LEU A 112 3.48 -9.24 -2.68
CA LEU A 112 3.96 -9.80 -1.42
C LEU A 112 2.95 -9.49 -0.32
N GLY A 113 2.05 -10.44 -0.03
CA GLY A 113 1.01 -10.28 0.99
C GLY A 113 1.55 -10.14 2.43
N GLY A 114 2.73 -10.71 2.72
CA GLY A 114 3.31 -10.74 4.07
C GLY A 114 3.92 -9.43 4.57
N LEU A 115 3.91 -8.36 3.78
CA LEU A 115 4.42 -7.03 4.17
C LEU A 115 3.30 -6.00 4.41
N SER A 116 2.04 -6.44 4.38
CA SER A 116 0.90 -5.59 4.74
C SER A 116 0.96 -5.23 6.23
N ALA A 117 0.81 -3.94 6.53
CA ALA A 117 0.66 -3.46 7.92
C ALA A 117 -0.76 -3.69 8.49
N HIS A 118 -1.67 -4.24 7.68
CA HIS A 118 -3.02 -4.57 8.12
C HIS A 118 -3.08 -5.99 8.66
N ALA A 119 -3.71 -6.13 9.83
CA ALA A 119 -4.01 -7.42 10.41
C ALA A 119 -4.85 -8.27 9.43
N GLY A 120 -4.49 -9.55 9.30
CA GLY A 120 -5.27 -10.52 8.55
C GLY A 120 -6.60 -10.85 9.23
N GLN A 121 -7.48 -11.57 8.53
CA GLN A 121 -8.79 -11.97 9.06
C GLN A 121 -8.65 -12.75 10.38
N SER A 122 -7.75 -13.73 10.44
CA SER A 122 -7.52 -14.54 11.64
C SER A 122 -7.02 -13.72 12.82
N GLU A 123 -6.11 -12.77 12.58
CA GLU A 123 -5.58 -11.88 13.63
C GLU A 123 -6.66 -10.94 14.17
N LEU A 124 -7.55 -10.43 13.31
CA LEU A 124 -8.69 -9.61 13.73
C LEU A 124 -9.68 -10.40 14.59
N ILE A 125 -9.95 -11.66 14.23
CA ILE A 125 -10.83 -12.55 14.99
C ILE A 125 -10.19 -12.90 16.34
N GLU A 126 -8.91 -13.23 16.37
CA GLU A 126 -8.19 -13.51 17.61
C GLU A 126 -8.21 -12.29 18.54
N TRP A 127 -7.91 -11.10 18.01
CA TRP A 127 -7.90 -9.86 18.76
C TRP A 127 -9.26 -9.56 19.40
N ILE A 128 -10.35 -9.70 18.66
CA ILE A 128 -11.69 -9.39 19.20
C ILE A 128 -12.23 -10.48 20.14
N SER A 129 -11.78 -11.73 19.96
CA SER A 129 -12.14 -12.85 20.84
C SER A 129 -11.53 -12.73 22.23
N ALA A 130 -10.49 -11.90 22.40
CA ALA A 130 -9.82 -11.69 23.67
C ALA A 130 -10.59 -10.77 24.65
N PHE A 131 -11.70 -10.16 24.24
CA PHE A 131 -12.51 -9.30 25.10
C PHE A 131 -13.59 -10.09 25.87
N ASP A 132 -13.70 -9.83 27.17
CA ASP A 132 -14.76 -10.37 28.03
C ASP A 132 -15.30 -9.28 28.99
N PRO A 133 -16.60 -8.91 28.90
CA PRO A 133 -17.58 -9.38 27.92
C PRO A 133 -17.29 -8.82 26.51
N PRO A 134 -17.76 -9.48 25.43
CA PRO A 134 -17.54 -9.01 24.06
C PRO A 134 -18.15 -7.61 23.83
N PRO A 135 -17.39 -6.65 23.26
CA PRO A 135 -17.88 -5.30 23.03
C PRO A 135 -18.79 -5.23 21.80
N ARG A 136 -19.65 -4.21 21.78
CA ARG A 136 -20.37 -3.83 20.55
C ARG A 136 -19.35 -3.44 19.48
N THR A 137 -19.41 -4.10 18.33
CA THR A 137 -18.38 -3.99 17.29
C THR A 137 -18.97 -3.53 15.97
N LEU A 138 -18.28 -2.57 15.34
CA LEU A 138 -18.64 -2.00 14.06
C LEU A 138 -17.49 -2.14 13.08
N LEU A 139 -17.75 -2.76 11.92
CA LEU A 139 -16.75 -2.91 10.87
C LEU A 139 -16.76 -1.67 9.97
N VAL A 140 -15.64 -0.97 9.92
CA VAL A 140 -15.40 0.21 9.08
C VAL A 140 -14.15 0.01 8.24
N HIS A 141 -13.89 0.91 7.28
CA HIS A 141 -12.67 0.92 6.46
C HIS A 141 -12.31 -0.44 5.80
N GLY A 142 -13.22 -0.98 4.97
CA GLY A 142 -12.96 -2.15 4.14
C GLY A 142 -13.81 -2.13 2.86
N GLU A 143 -13.46 -2.98 1.90
CA GLU A 143 -14.37 -3.23 0.78
C GLU A 143 -15.62 -3.98 1.30
N PRO A 144 -16.84 -3.69 0.79
CA PRO A 144 -18.07 -4.30 1.32
C PRO A 144 -18.00 -5.82 1.44
N ARG A 145 -17.51 -6.50 0.39
CA ARG A 145 -17.34 -7.95 0.38
C ARG A 145 -16.37 -8.47 1.45
N ALA A 146 -15.32 -7.71 1.74
CA ALA A 146 -14.37 -8.09 2.78
C ALA A 146 -14.96 -7.88 4.18
N GLN A 147 -15.77 -6.83 4.36
CA GLN A 147 -16.50 -6.60 5.61
C GLN A 147 -17.55 -7.68 5.85
N ASP A 148 -18.34 -8.04 4.83
CA ASP A 148 -19.32 -9.12 4.90
C ASP A 148 -18.65 -10.45 5.26
N ALA A 149 -17.55 -10.79 4.58
CA ALA A 149 -16.80 -12.01 4.86
C ALA A 149 -16.20 -12.04 6.28
N LEU A 150 -15.74 -10.91 6.80
CA LEU A 150 -15.27 -10.81 8.18
C LEU A 150 -16.43 -10.92 9.18
N ALA A 151 -17.58 -10.31 8.90
CA ALA A 151 -18.77 -10.39 9.74
C ALA A 151 -19.30 -11.83 9.85
N ASP A 152 -19.42 -12.53 8.71
CA ASP A 152 -19.82 -13.93 8.67
C ASP A 152 -18.87 -14.80 9.48
N ARG A 153 -17.56 -14.56 9.34
CA ARG A 153 -16.55 -15.34 10.04
C ARG A 153 -16.55 -15.09 11.54
N LEU A 154 -16.72 -13.85 11.97
CA LEU A 154 -16.87 -13.49 13.39
C LEU A 154 -18.10 -14.16 14.00
N TRP A 155 -19.22 -14.16 13.30
CA TRP A 155 -20.41 -14.88 13.76
C TRP A 155 -20.16 -16.39 13.90
N GLN A 156 -19.51 -17.02 12.91
CA GLN A 156 -19.23 -18.45 12.93
C GLN A 156 -18.25 -18.87 14.03
N ASP A 157 -17.19 -18.09 14.25
CA ASP A 157 -16.09 -18.49 15.14
C ASP A 157 -16.36 -18.08 16.60
N THR A 158 -17.06 -16.96 16.84
CA THR A 158 -17.18 -16.36 18.18
C THR A 158 -18.63 -16.09 18.60
N HIS A 159 -19.61 -16.29 17.71
CA HIS A 159 -21.01 -15.85 17.90
C HIS A 159 -21.15 -14.34 18.17
N LEU A 160 -20.12 -13.54 17.83
CA LEU A 160 -20.17 -12.10 17.95
C LEU A 160 -20.93 -11.52 16.76
N LYS A 161 -22.05 -10.87 17.03
CA LYS A 161 -22.76 -10.08 16.04
C LYS A 161 -22.07 -8.73 15.87
N VAL A 162 -21.73 -8.39 14.63
CA VAL A 162 -21.12 -7.10 14.27
C VAL A 162 -22.05 -6.28 13.38
N GLU A 163 -21.88 -4.97 13.40
CA GLU A 163 -22.63 -4.02 12.57
C GLU A 163 -21.74 -3.44 11.46
N ILE A 164 -22.28 -3.30 10.24
CA ILE A 164 -21.58 -2.64 9.13
C ILE A 164 -22.36 -1.35 8.82
N PRO A 165 -21.95 -0.19 9.35
CA PRO A 165 -22.68 1.06 9.14
C PRO A 165 -22.63 1.52 7.67
N ALA A 166 -23.76 2.01 7.19
CA ALA A 166 -23.81 2.69 5.90
C ALA A 166 -23.09 4.05 5.97
N ARG A 167 -22.55 4.52 4.83
CA ARG A 167 -21.92 5.85 4.76
C ARG A 167 -22.91 6.93 5.18
N GLY A 168 -22.54 7.72 6.19
CA GLY A 168 -23.37 8.80 6.73
C GLY A 168 -24.38 8.37 7.80
N GLN A 169 -24.42 7.08 8.17
CA GLN A 169 -25.22 6.61 9.29
C GLN A 169 -24.61 7.09 10.61
N SER A 170 -25.43 7.71 11.46
CA SER A 170 -25.06 8.02 12.84
C SER A 170 -25.39 6.85 13.75
N ILE A 171 -24.47 6.54 14.66
CA ILE A 171 -24.65 5.49 15.65
C ILE A 171 -24.53 6.11 17.04
N VAL A 172 -25.57 5.87 17.83
CA VAL A 172 -25.59 6.24 19.25
C VAL A 172 -24.87 5.13 20.01
N ILE A 173 -23.92 5.53 20.85
CA ILE A 173 -23.09 4.66 21.67
C ILE A 173 -23.70 4.61 23.07
#